data_AF-A0A3B8K846-F1
#
_entry.id   AF-A0A3B8K846-F1
#
_cell.length_a   1.000
_cell.length_b   1.000
_cell.length_c   1.000
_cell.angle_alpha   90.00
_cell.angle_beta   90.00
_cell.angle_gamma   90.00
#
_symmetry.space_group_name_H-M   'P 1'
#
loop_
_entity.id
_entity.type
_entity.pdbx_description
1 polymer ?
#
loop_
_entity_poly.entity_id
_entity_poly.type
_entity_poly.pdbx_seq_one_letter_code
_entity_poly.pdbx_strand_id
1 'polypeptide(L)'
;AASVTEHIFENRFMHIHELQRMGADINLHGNTALVQGVEQLGGAQVMATDLRASACLVLAGLVAREQTVIDRIYHIDRGYDCIEEKLLQCGADIRRVSDSRFPRVHAVQ
;
A
#
# COMPACT_ATOMS: atom_id res chain seq x y z
N ALA A 1 -10.26 17.92 0.16
CA ALA A 1 -11.02 16.75 -0.32
C ALA A 1 -10.64 16.50 -1.78
N ALA A 2 -10.33 15.25 -2.12
CA ALA A 2 -10.10 14.80 -3.49
C ALA A 2 -11.11 13.69 -3.82
N SER A 3 -11.39 13.46 -5.11
CA SER A 3 -12.23 12.35 -5.57
C SER A 3 -11.56 11.59 -6.70
N VAL A 4 -11.77 10.28 -6.74
CA VAL A 4 -11.27 9.39 -7.80
C VAL A 4 -12.41 8.49 -8.24
N THR A 5 -12.77 8.53 -9.53
CA THR A 5 -13.84 7.70 -10.10
C THR A 5 -13.26 6.68 -11.08
N GLU A 6 -13.65 5.43 -10.96
CA GLU A 6 -13.25 4.34 -11.87
C GLU A 6 -14.44 3.90 -12.73
N HIS A 7 -14.27 3.82 -14.05
CA HIS A 7 -15.36 3.47 -14.97
C HIS A 7 -15.20 2.08 -15.62
N ILE A 8 -14.00 1.52 -15.60
CA ILE A 8 -13.65 0.32 -16.36
C ILE A 8 -13.72 -0.93 -15.45
N PHE A 9 -13.29 -0.80 -14.19
CA PHE A 9 -13.14 -1.94 -13.28
C PHE A 9 -13.94 -1.71 -11.99
N GLU A 10 -15.06 -2.42 -11.84
CA GLU A 10 -15.95 -2.27 -10.68
C GLU A 10 -15.26 -2.55 -9.33
N ASN A 11 -14.29 -3.47 -9.30
CA ASN A 11 -13.56 -3.87 -8.09
C ASN A 11 -12.16 -3.25 -7.97
N ARG A 12 -11.93 -2.05 -8.50
CA ARG A 12 -10.58 -1.44 -8.50
C ARG A 12 -10.10 -0.90 -7.16
N PHE A 13 -11.02 -0.72 -6.22
CA PHE A 13 -10.75 -0.04 -4.95
C PHE A 13 -10.50 -0.98 -3.77
N MET A 14 -10.15 -2.25 -4.01
CA MET A 14 -9.93 -3.22 -2.91
C MET A 14 -8.83 -2.82 -1.92
N HIS A 15 -7.87 -2.00 -2.34
CA HIS A 15 -6.80 -1.49 -1.47
C HIS A 15 -7.25 -0.42 -0.47
N ILE A 16 -8.44 0.17 -0.65
CA ILE A 16 -8.93 1.22 0.25
C ILE A 16 -9.08 0.69 1.67
N HIS A 17 -9.54 -0.55 1.87
CA HIS A 17 -9.66 -1.13 3.20
C HIS A 17 -8.31 -1.24 3.92
N GLU A 18 -7.24 -1.55 3.20
CA GLU A 18 -5.90 -1.62 3.78
C GLU A 18 -5.33 -0.23 4.09
N LEU A 19 -5.62 0.78 3.26
CA LEU A 19 -5.31 2.18 3.58
C LEU A 19 -6.09 2.69 4.80
N GLN A 20 -7.36 2.31 4.93
CA GLN A 20 -8.17 2.64 6.11
C GLN A 20 -7.61 1.99 7.38
N ARG A 21 -7.02 0.80 7.30
CA ARG A 21 -6.29 0.17 8.43
C ARG A 21 -5.04 0.96 8.82
N MET A 22 -4.46 1.71 7.89
CA MET A 22 -3.39 2.68 8.15
C MET A 22 -3.91 4.05 8.59
N GLY A 23 -5.22 4.21 8.81
CA GLY A 23 -5.83 5.45 9.29
C GLY A 23 -6.24 6.44 8.19
N ALA A 24 -6.25 6.04 6.92
CA ALA A 24 -6.73 6.92 5.84
C ALA A 24 -8.25 7.14 5.93
N ASP A 25 -8.70 8.39 5.78
CA ASP A 25 -10.13 8.73 5.65
C ASP A 25 -10.55 8.73 4.17
N ILE A 26 -11.10 7.59 3.75
CA ILE A 26 -11.57 7.39 2.38
C ILE A 26 -12.94 6.73 2.41
N ASN A 27 -13.91 7.33 1.73
CA ASN A 27 -15.28 6.81 1.64
C ASN A 27 -15.65 6.46 0.20
N LEU A 28 -16.10 5.22 -0.02
CA LEU A 28 -16.55 4.74 -1.32
C LEU A 28 -18.05 5.00 -1.53
N HIS A 29 -18.36 5.61 -2.66
CA HIS A 29 -19.72 5.87 -3.14
C HIS A 29 -19.84 5.26 -4.54
N GLY A 30 -20.32 4.02 -4.61
CA GLY A 30 -20.33 3.24 -5.84
C GLY A 30 -18.91 3.07 -6.40
N ASN A 31 -18.67 3.61 -7.59
CA ASN A 31 -17.38 3.58 -8.27
C ASN A 31 -16.51 4.83 -8.03
N THR A 32 -16.85 5.65 -7.03
CA THR A 32 -16.11 6.87 -6.68
C THR A 32 -15.58 6.79 -5.26
N ALA A 33 -14.28 6.98 -5.09
CA ALA A 33 -13.63 7.15 -3.80
C ALA A 33 -13.51 8.65 -3.47
N LEU A 34 -13.98 9.05 -2.29
CA LEU A 34 -13.81 10.39 -1.74
C LEU A 34 -12.72 10.34 -0.67
N VAL A 35 -11.64 11.10 -0.87
CA VAL A 35 -10.45 11.11 -0.01
C VAL A 35 -10.41 12.40 0.78
N GLN A 36 -10.40 12.29 2.10
CA GLN A 36 -10.08 13.39 3.00
C GLN A 36 -8.63 13.24 3.47
N GLY A 37 -7.87 14.33 3.39
CA GLY A 37 -6.50 14.33 3.89
C GLY A 37 -6.50 14.13 5.40
N VAL A 38 -5.61 13.28 5.88
CA VAL A 38 -5.33 13.09 7.31
C VAL A 38 -3.96 13.67 7.62
N GLU A 39 -3.72 14.04 8.88
CA GLU A 39 -2.44 14.59 9.31
C GLU A 39 -1.29 13.60 9.07
N GLN A 40 -1.53 12.32 9.36
CA GLN A 40 -0.54 11.26 9.18
C GLN A 40 -1.20 9.88 9.03
N LEU A 41 -0.56 8.99 8.29
CA LEU A 41 -0.89 7.56 8.29
C LEU A 41 -0.16 6.84 9.42
N GLY A 42 -0.82 5.86 10.04
CA GLY A 42 -0.21 4.93 10.98
C GLY A 42 0.45 3.75 10.26
N GLY A 43 1.47 3.17 10.89
CA GLY A 43 2.02 1.89 10.44
C GLY A 43 1.05 0.77 10.74
N ALA A 44 0.94 -0.19 9.81
CA ALA A 44 0.08 -1.34 10.00
C ALA A 44 0.62 -2.58 9.28
N GLN A 45 0.15 -3.75 9.68
CA GLN A 45 0.28 -4.95 8.88
C GLN A 45 -0.84 -4.98 7.84
N VAL A 46 -0.47 -4.88 6.57
CA VAL A 46 -1.40 -4.81 5.43
C VAL A 46 -1.16 -5.93 4.43
N MET A 47 -2.18 -6.25 3.63
CA MET A 47 -2.11 -7.32 2.63
C MET A 47 -2.20 -6.77 1.20
N ALA A 48 -1.21 -7.11 0.38
CA ALA A 48 -1.29 -6.89 -1.05
C ALA A 48 -2.42 -7.75 -1.68
N THR A 49 -3.35 -7.10 -2.37
CA THR A 49 -4.52 -7.76 -3.00
C THR A 49 -4.39 -7.88 -4.52
N ASP A 50 -3.65 -6.98 -5.15
CA ASP A 50 -3.32 -6.98 -6.57
C ASP A 50 -2.04 -6.18 -6.83
N LEU A 51 -1.59 -6.16 -8.09
CA LEU A 51 -0.35 -5.51 -8.50
C LEU A 51 -0.32 -4.00 -8.19
N ARG A 52 -1.41 -3.27 -8.48
CA ARG A 52 -1.45 -1.81 -8.30
C ARG A 52 -1.75 -1.45 -6.86
N ALA A 53 -2.64 -2.20 -6.21
CA ALA A 53 -2.87 -2.14 -4.78
C ALA A 53 -1.56 -2.26 -4.00
N SER A 54 -0.69 -3.19 -4.39
CA SER A 54 0.54 -3.41 -3.66
C SER A 54 1.53 -2.24 -3.76
N ALA A 55 1.66 -1.61 -4.93
CA ALA A 55 2.48 -0.40 -5.06
C ALA A 55 1.90 0.77 -4.26
N CYS A 56 0.58 0.91 -4.23
CA CYS A 56 -0.10 1.91 -3.40
C CYS A 56 0.26 1.72 -1.91
N LEU A 57 0.19 0.49 -1.40
CA LEU A 57 0.53 0.20 -0.01
C LEU A 57 2.02 0.40 0.31
N VAL A 58 2.92 0.12 -0.64
CA VAL A 58 4.35 0.44 -0.48
C VAL A 58 4.51 1.94 -0.26
N LEU A 59 3.93 2.78 -1.13
CA LEU A 59 4.02 4.23 -1.01
C LEU A 59 3.38 4.75 0.28
N ALA A 60 2.22 4.19 0.66
CA ALA A 60 1.57 4.54 1.93
C ALA A 60 2.45 4.19 3.14
N GLY A 61 3.14 3.04 3.09
CA GLY A 61 4.06 2.60 4.14
C GLY A 61 5.27 3.51 4.29
N LEU A 62 5.80 4.06 3.18
CA LEU A 62 6.95 4.98 3.22
C LEU A 62 6.65 6.32 3.89
N VAL A 63 5.38 6.73 3.97
CA VAL A 63 4.96 8.00 4.60
C VAL A 63 4.29 7.83 5.95
N ALA A 64 4.03 6.58 6.37
CA ALA A 64 3.40 6.25 7.64
C ALA A 64 4.36 6.49 8.82
N ARG A 65 3.84 6.91 9.98
CA ARG A 65 4.64 7.23 11.18
C ARG A 65 5.37 6.03 11.79
N GLU A 66 4.80 4.85 11.60
CA GLU A 66 5.27 3.63 12.24
C GLU A 66 5.57 2.59 11.17
N GLN A 67 6.20 1.50 11.59
CA GLN A 67 6.55 0.42 10.68
C GLN A 67 5.32 -0.16 10.00
N THR A 68 5.37 -0.25 8.67
CA THR A 68 4.37 -0.94 7.86
C THR A 68 4.92 -2.27 7.36
N VAL A 69 4.15 -3.34 7.53
CA VAL A 69 4.50 -4.68 7.04
C VAL A 69 3.51 -5.08 5.97
N ILE A 70 4.01 -5.35 4.77
CA ILE A 70 3.22 -5.74 3.61
C ILE A 70 3.40 -7.24 3.36
N ASP A 71 2.29 -7.96 3.50
CA ASP A 71 2.18 -9.39 3.22
C ASP A 71 1.80 -9.67 1.76
N ARG A 72 1.97 -10.93 1.33
CA ARG A 72 1.56 -11.44 0.01
C ARG A 72 2.23 -10.72 -1.15
N ILE A 73 3.54 -10.48 -1.01
CA ILE A 73 4.34 -9.68 -1.95
C ILE A 73 4.49 -10.32 -3.35
N TYR A 74 4.01 -11.55 -3.58
CA TYR A 74 3.95 -12.15 -4.91
C TYR A 74 3.15 -11.30 -5.91
N HIS A 75 2.22 -10.44 -5.44
CA HIS A 75 1.54 -9.47 -6.30
C HIS A 75 2.48 -8.34 -6.78
N ILE A 76 3.41 -7.90 -5.93
CA ILE A 76 4.44 -6.91 -6.27
C ILE A 76 5.37 -7.52 -7.32
N ASP A 77 5.90 -8.70 -7.03
CA ASP A 77 6.91 -9.39 -7.85
C ASP A 77 6.45 -9.66 -9.28
N ARG A 78 5.13 -9.79 -9.49
CA ARG A 78 4.53 -10.02 -10.81
C ARG A 78 4.58 -8.81 -11.75
N GLY A 79 4.83 -7.60 -11.26
CA GLY A 79 4.82 -6.42 -12.12
C GLY A 79 5.74 -5.28 -11.70
N TYR A 80 6.43 -5.41 -10.56
CA TYR A 80 7.53 -4.54 -10.19
C TYR A 80 8.77 -5.38 -9.91
N ASP A 81 9.77 -5.17 -10.75
CA ASP A 81 11.07 -5.79 -10.61
C ASP A 81 11.86 -5.12 -9.48
N CYS A 82 12.18 -5.87 -8.42
CA CYS A 82 13.01 -5.46 -7.29
C CYS A 82 12.71 -4.04 -6.78
N ILE A 83 11.43 -3.73 -6.55
CA ILE A 83 10.98 -2.36 -6.23
C ILE A 83 11.63 -1.84 -4.95
N GLU A 84 11.83 -2.71 -3.96
CA GLU A 84 12.48 -2.37 -2.71
C GLU A 84 13.93 -1.92 -2.92
N GLU A 85 14.67 -2.55 -3.84
CA GLU A 85 16.05 -2.18 -4.13
C GLU A 85 16.10 -0.81 -4.82
N LYS A 86 15.19 -0.57 -5.77
CA LYS A 86 15.09 0.71 -6.48
C LYS A 86 14.69 1.84 -5.54
N LEU A 87 13.75 1.60 -4.64
CA LEU A 87 13.34 2.60 -3.64
C LEU A 87 14.43 2.83 -2.59
N LEU A 88 15.14 1.79 -2.17
CA LEU A 88 16.30 1.91 -1.28
C LEU A 88 17.40 2.77 -1.90
N GLN A 89 17.67 2.61 -3.21
CA GLN A 89 18.59 3.47 -3.96
C GLN A 89 18.14 4.95 -4.01
N CYS A 90 16.84 5.20 -3.91
CA CYS A 90 16.28 6.54 -3.77
C CYS A 90 16.28 7.06 -2.32
N GLY A 91 16.83 6.31 -1.37
CA GLY A 91 16.91 6.69 0.05
C GLY A 91 15.69 6.32 0.89
N ALA A 92 14.79 5.47 0.38
CA ALA A 92 13.68 4.95 1.18
C ALA A 92 14.19 3.89 2.18
N ASP A 93 13.72 3.93 3.42
CA ASP A 93 13.96 2.83 4.36
C ASP A 93 12.92 1.72 4.14
N ILE A 94 13.31 0.76 3.30
CA ILE A 94 12.49 -0.37 2.91
C ILE A 94 13.34 -1.62 2.79
N ARG A 95 12.81 -2.75 3.26
CA ARG A 95 13.50 -4.04 3.18
C ARG A 95 12.54 -5.19 2.89
N ARG A 96 12.97 -6.11 2.04
CA ARG A 96 12.32 -7.43 1.92
C ARG A 96 12.80 -8.33 3.05
N VAL A 97 11.88 -9.04 3.67
CA VAL A 97 12.19 -10.04 4.70
C VAL A 97 11.57 -11.37 4.33
N SER A 98 12.37 -12.43 4.44
CA SER A 98 11.94 -13.81 4.27
C SER A 98 11.62 -14.38 5.64
N ASP A 99 10.33 -14.43 6.00
CA ASP A 99 9.90 -15.31 7.08
C ASP A 99 9.76 -16.72 6.49
N SER A 100 10.26 -17.72 7.21
CA SER A 100 10.19 -19.16 6.87
C SER A 100 8.78 -19.66 6.53
N ARG A 101 7.74 -18.89 6.87
CA ARG A 101 6.34 -19.17 6.54
C ARG A 101 5.83 -18.44 5.28
N PHE A 102 6.20 -17.18 5.01
CA PHE A 102 5.84 -16.41 3.80
C PHE A 102 6.75 -15.19 3.59
N PRO A 103 7.03 -14.77 2.33
CA PRO A 103 7.81 -13.55 2.05
C PRO A 103 7.01 -12.26 2.32
N ARG A 104 7.68 -11.24 2.89
CA ARG A 104 7.09 -9.93 3.29
C ARG A 104 8.00 -8.75 2.94
N VAL A 105 7.45 -7.53 2.90
CA VAL A 105 8.21 -6.27 2.78
C VAL A 105 7.91 -5.37 3.97
N HIS A 106 8.94 -4.74 4.54
CA HIS A 106 8.82 -3.78 5.63
C HIS A 106 9.21 -2.40 5.10
N ALA A 107 8.31 -1.43 5.23
CA ALA A 107 8.64 -0.02 5.12
C ALA A 107 8.86 0.52 6.54
N VAL A 108 10.01 1.15 6.75
CA VAL A 108 10.47 1.71 8.02
C VAL A 108 10.72 3.21 7.78
N GLN A 109 10.63 4.04 8.83
CA GLN A 109 10.93 5.47 8.75
C GLN A 109 12.35 5.77 9.21
#